data_AF-A0A0S8I073-F1
#
_entry.id   AF-A0A0S8I073-F1
#
_cell.length_a   1.000
_cell.length_b   1.000
_cell.length_c   1.000
_cell.angle_alpha   90.00
_cell.angle_beta   90.00
_cell.angle_gamma   90.00
#
_symmetry.space_group_name_H-M   'P 1'
#
loop_
_entity.id
_entity.type
_entity.pdbx_description
1 polymer ?
#
loop_
_entity_poly.entity_id
_entity_poly.type
_entity_poly.pdbx_seq_one_letter_code
_entity_poly.pdbx_strand_id
1 'polypeptide(L)'
;ATGFEELMMQAGILEEHPRARELVHIMLAFRAIRAMAGLKLHSGEFTLEEAIAYAVEKTPRGYIRPNSNTLWGDYALYLSQPGYGTSYVIGKIQLDRLIADRAAQLGERFRLKDFLDDYFTRGVIPASLIRWEMTGLDDEMQKLRK
;
A
#
# COMPACT_ATOMS: atom_id res chain seq x y z
N ALA A 1 -2.53 -7.12 0.25
CA ALA A 1 -2.14 -7.20 1.68
C ALA A 1 -2.30 -5.84 2.38
N THR A 2 -1.44 -4.84 2.12
CA THR A 2 -1.47 -3.54 2.81
C THR A 2 -2.84 -2.86 2.85
N GLY A 3 -3.54 -2.77 1.71
CA GLY A 3 -4.88 -2.16 1.67
C GLY A 3 -5.93 -2.99 2.40
N PHE A 4 -5.78 -4.32 2.44
CA PHE A 4 -6.70 -5.21 3.14
C PHE A 4 -6.62 -5.02 4.66
N GLU A 5 -5.42 -4.79 5.21
CA GLU A 5 -5.23 -4.51 6.64
C GLU A 5 -6.06 -3.31 7.11
N GLU A 6 -5.98 -2.18 6.39
CA GLU A 6 -6.78 -1.00 6.71
C GLU A 6 -8.27 -1.22 6.38
N LEU A 7 -8.59 -1.83 5.24
CA LEU A 7 -9.98 -2.09 4.85
C LEU A 7 -10.73 -2.90 5.91
N MET A 8 -10.13 -3.98 6.40
CA MET A 8 -10.73 -4.84 7.42
C MET A 8 -10.82 -4.14 8.77
N MET A 9 -9.83 -3.30 9.12
CA MET A 9 -9.91 -2.44 10.30
C MET A 9 -11.07 -1.45 10.22
N GLN A 10 -11.31 -0.84 9.05
CA GLN A 10 -12.46 0.07 8.82
C GLN A 10 -13.79 -0.70 8.78
N ALA A 11 -13.78 -1.97 8.39
CA ALA A 11 -14.95 -2.86 8.43
C ALA A 11 -15.31 -3.37 9.83
N GLY A 12 -14.61 -2.93 10.88
CA GLY A 12 -14.96 -3.19 12.28
C GLY A 12 -14.22 -4.36 12.95
N ILE A 13 -13.34 -5.09 12.26
CA ILE A 13 -12.64 -6.25 12.86
C ILE A 13 -11.83 -5.88 14.12
N LEU A 14 -11.36 -4.63 14.22
CA LEU A 14 -10.55 -4.14 15.33
C LEU A 14 -11.25 -3.06 16.17
N GLU A 15 -12.59 -2.95 16.10
CA GLU A 15 -13.35 -1.87 16.76
C GLU A 15 -13.09 -1.83 18.29
N GLU A 16 -13.15 -2.99 18.95
CA GLU A 16 -12.87 -3.15 20.38
C GLU A 16 -11.37 -3.16 20.75
N HIS A 17 -10.49 -2.96 19.77
CA HIS A 17 -9.03 -3.09 19.94
C HIS A 17 -8.30 -1.82 19.47
N PRO A 18 -8.44 -0.68 20.17
CA PRO A 18 -7.86 0.60 19.76
C PRO A 18 -6.34 0.54 19.57
N ARG A 19 -5.65 -0.28 20.37
CA ARG A 19 -4.22 -0.50 20.23
C ARG A 19 -3.85 -1.23 18.93
N ALA A 20 -4.65 -2.20 18.51
CA ALA A 20 -4.43 -2.91 17.24
C ALA A 20 -4.68 -1.98 16.05
N ARG A 21 -5.69 -1.10 16.13
CA ARG A 21 -5.94 -0.05 15.12
C ARG A 21 -4.75 0.89 14.95
N GLU A 22 -4.17 1.35 16.06
CA GLU A 22 -2.95 2.17 16.05
C GLU A 22 -1.80 1.44 15.35
N LEU A 23 -1.61 0.14 15.62
CA LEU A 23 -0.55 -0.65 14.98
C LEU A 23 -0.73 -0.79 13.47
N VAL A 24 -1.97 -0.94 12.96
CA VAL A 24 -2.25 -0.94 11.51
C VAL A 24 -1.78 0.38 10.87
N HIS A 25 -2.10 1.51 11.49
CA HIS A 25 -1.64 2.81 10.99
C HIS A 25 -0.12 2.98 11.07
N ILE A 26 0.53 2.52 12.16
CA ILE A 26 1.99 2.54 12.28
C ILE A 26 2.65 1.66 11.20
N MET A 27 2.10 0.48 10.92
CA MET A 27 2.61 -0.40 9.86
C MET A 27 2.48 0.24 8.47
N LEU A 28 1.37 0.92 8.19
CA LEU A 28 1.21 1.67 6.94
C LEU A 28 2.22 2.82 6.85
N ALA A 29 2.40 3.60 7.92
CA ALA A 29 3.39 4.67 7.98
C ALA A 29 4.81 4.11 7.73
N PHE A 30 5.15 2.99 8.36
CA PHE A 30 6.46 2.35 8.17
C PHE A 30 6.70 1.91 6.72
N ARG A 31 5.68 1.38 6.03
CA ARG A 31 5.77 1.05 4.59
C ARG A 31 5.96 2.31 3.73
N ALA A 32 5.24 3.39 4.03
CA ALA A 32 5.37 4.67 3.32
C ALA A 32 6.76 5.31 3.52
N ILE A 33 7.27 5.28 4.74
CA ILE A 33 8.60 5.79 5.09
C ILE A 33 9.68 5.02 4.32
N ARG A 34 9.62 3.68 4.32
CA ARG A 34 10.55 2.84 3.57
C ARG A 34 10.44 3.00 2.06
N ALA A 35 9.23 3.17 1.54
CA ALA A 35 9.01 3.48 0.12
C ALA A 35 9.70 4.78 -0.28
N MET A 36 9.54 5.85 0.51
CA MET A 36 10.19 7.13 0.28
C MET A 36 11.71 7.06 0.41
N ALA A 37 12.21 6.39 1.44
CA ALA A 37 13.65 6.19 1.64
C ALA A 37 14.27 5.37 0.51
N GLY A 38 13.58 4.34 0.03
CA GLY A 38 14.01 3.54 -1.13
C GLY A 38 14.07 4.37 -2.42
N LEU A 39 13.12 5.28 -2.65
CA LEU A 39 13.19 6.21 -3.78
C LEU A 39 14.39 7.17 -3.67
N LYS A 40 14.63 7.71 -2.48
CA LYS A 40 15.78 8.60 -2.21
C LYS A 40 17.13 7.88 -2.33
N LEU A 41 17.17 6.61 -1.96
CA LEU A 41 18.32 5.75 -2.17
C LEU A 41 18.59 5.54 -3.67
N HIS A 42 17.55 5.26 -4.45
CA HIS A 42 17.65 5.09 -5.91
C HIS A 42 17.97 6.38 -6.67
N SER A 43 17.50 7.53 -6.19
CA SER A 43 17.84 8.84 -6.77
C SER A 43 19.23 9.34 -6.39
N GLY A 44 19.91 8.67 -5.45
CA GLY A 44 21.20 9.10 -4.91
C GLY A 44 21.11 10.27 -3.93
N GLU A 45 19.90 10.66 -3.51
CA GLU A 45 19.70 11.66 -2.46
C GLU A 45 20.11 11.15 -1.08
N PHE A 46 19.98 9.83 -0.84
CA PHE A 46 20.42 9.16 0.38
C PHE A 46 21.45 8.07 0.08
N THR A 47 22.42 7.95 0.98
CA THR A 47 23.19 6.73 1.21
C THR A 47 22.31 5.65 1.88
N LEU A 48 22.80 4.40 1.93
CA LEU A 48 22.08 3.33 2.62
C LEU A 48 21.91 3.64 4.11
N GLU A 49 22.95 4.17 4.74
CA GLU A 49 22.97 4.57 6.14
C GLU A 49 21.96 5.68 6.43
N GLU A 50 21.85 6.68 5.55
CA GLU A 50 20.86 7.75 5.65
C GLU A 50 19.43 7.22 5.46
N ALA A 51 19.21 6.29 4.53
CA ALA A 51 17.90 5.65 4.35
C ALA A 51 17.49 4.83 5.59
N ILE A 52 18.42 4.11 6.23
CA ILE A 52 18.19 3.40 7.49
C ILE A 52 17.89 4.38 8.62
N ALA A 53 18.71 5.43 8.77
CA ALA A 53 18.52 6.46 9.79
C ALA A 53 17.17 7.15 9.64
N TYR A 54 16.79 7.52 8.42
CA TYR A 54 15.48 8.10 8.11
C TYR A 54 14.34 7.16 8.51
N ALA A 55 14.43 5.86 8.18
CA ALA A 55 13.39 4.91 8.55
C ALA A 55 13.24 4.74 10.06
N VAL A 56 14.35 4.72 10.80
CA VAL A 56 14.35 4.64 12.26
C VAL A 56 13.74 5.90 12.88
N GLU A 57 14.17 7.08 12.44
CA GLU A 57 13.74 8.37 12.98
C GLU A 57 12.25 8.64 12.72
N LYS A 58 11.79 8.37 11.49
CA LYS A 58 10.42 8.71 11.08
C LYS A 58 9.39 7.68 11.53
N THR A 59 9.79 6.44 11.84
CA THR A 59 8.81 5.43 12.27
C THR A 59 8.37 5.73 13.70
N PRO A 60 7.05 5.92 13.96
CA PRO A 60 6.57 6.24 15.29
C PRO A 60 6.94 5.19 16.35
N ARG A 61 6.94 5.62 17.61
CA ARG A 61 7.12 4.78 18.81
C ARG A 61 8.49 4.11 18.98
N GLY A 62 9.45 4.33 18.07
CA GLY A 62 10.81 3.79 18.20
C GLY A 62 10.89 2.27 18.09
N TYR A 63 9.94 1.63 17.40
CA TYR A 63 9.89 0.17 17.25
C TYR A 63 10.92 -0.38 16.25
N ILE A 64 11.52 0.49 15.45
CA ILE A 64 12.52 0.11 14.46
C ILE A 64 13.90 0.43 15.01
N ARG A 65 14.79 -0.56 14.95
CA ARG A 65 16.19 -0.40 15.37
C ARG A 65 17.08 -0.26 14.12
N PRO A 66 18.16 0.56 14.16
CA PRO A 66 19.09 0.71 13.05
C PRO A 66 19.69 -0.62 12.58
N ASN A 67 20.01 -1.50 13.53
CA ASN A 67 20.58 -2.83 13.25
C ASN A 67 19.51 -3.93 13.12
N SER A 68 18.29 -3.58 12.70
CA SER A 68 17.24 -4.59 12.52
C SER A 68 17.46 -5.35 11.20
N ASN A 69 17.39 -6.68 11.27
CA ASN A 69 17.45 -7.54 10.08
C ASN A 69 16.35 -7.20 9.06
N THR A 70 15.22 -6.68 9.53
CA THR A 70 14.11 -6.21 8.69
C THR A 70 14.55 -5.09 7.75
N LEU A 71 15.15 -4.01 8.28
CA LEU A 71 15.58 -2.88 7.44
C LEU A 71 16.69 -3.30 6.45
N TRP A 72 17.64 -4.11 6.91
CA TRP A 72 18.70 -4.63 6.03
C TRP A 72 18.13 -5.46 4.88
N GLY A 73 17.23 -6.39 5.18
CA GLY A 73 16.56 -7.22 4.16
C GLY A 73 15.71 -6.39 3.20
N ASP A 74 14.95 -5.43 3.74
CA ASP A 74 14.10 -4.54 2.93
C ASP A 74 14.92 -3.70 1.96
N TYR A 75 15.99 -3.03 2.42
CA TYR A 75 16.80 -2.19 1.54
C TYR A 75 17.65 -3.00 0.56
N ALA A 76 18.13 -4.18 0.94
CA ALA A 76 18.76 -5.10 0.00
C ALA A 76 17.78 -5.50 -1.12
N LEU A 77 16.54 -5.81 -0.75
CA LEU A 77 15.47 -6.09 -1.71
C LEU A 77 15.20 -4.87 -2.60
N TYR A 78 15.09 -3.66 -2.05
CA TYR A 78 14.79 -2.46 -2.82
C TYR A 78 15.91 -2.12 -3.82
N LEU A 79 17.18 -2.33 -3.44
CA LEU A 79 18.32 -2.16 -4.34
C LEU A 79 18.29 -3.19 -5.49
N SER A 80 17.91 -4.44 -5.20
CA SER A 80 17.81 -5.50 -6.21
C SER A 80 16.54 -5.42 -7.07
N GLN A 81 15.47 -4.82 -6.56
CA GLN A 81 14.17 -4.70 -7.19
C GLN A 81 13.61 -3.27 -7.01
N PRO A 82 14.05 -2.33 -7.87
CA PRO A 82 13.57 -0.96 -7.82
C PRO A 82 12.04 -0.90 -7.91
N GLY A 83 11.42 -0.09 -7.06
CA GLY A 83 9.96 0.05 -6.99
C GLY A 83 9.24 -0.99 -6.13
N TYR A 84 9.92 -2.02 -5.61
CA TYR A 84 9.28 -3.00 -4.73
C TYR A 84 8.70 -2.36 -3.46
N GLY A 85 9.49 -1.51 -2.76
CA GLY A 85 9.03 -0.82 -1.56
C GLY A 85 7.82 0.10 -1.79
N THR A 86 7.79 0.81 -2.92
CA THR A 86 6.68 1.70 -3.27
C THR A 86 5.41 0.94 -3.65
N SER A 87 5.55 -0.27 -4.22
CA SER A 87 4.40 -1.10 -4.65
C SER A 87 3.39 -1.36 -3.54
N TYR A 88 3.83 -1.50 -2.28
CA TYR A 88 2.94 -1.72 -1.13
C TYR A 88 1.94 -0.58 -0.92
N VAL A 89 2.38 0.66 -1.10
CA VAL A 89 1.57 1.87 -0.87
C VAL A 89 0.80 2.23 -2.12
N ILE A 90 1.42 2.13 -3.30
CA ILE A 90 0.74 2.38 -4.57
C ILE A 90 -0.40 1.37 -4.78
N GLY A 91 -0.17 0.08 -4.52
CA GLY A 91 -1.21 -0.95 -4.63
C GLY A 91 -2.39 -0.72 -3.68
N LYS A 92 -2.13 -0.22 -2.47
CA LYS A 92 -3.19 0.23 -1.56
C LYS A 92 -3.99 1.39 -2.16
N ILE A 93 -3.31 2.44 -2.61
CA ILE A 93 -3.97 3.62 -3.20
C ILE A 93 -4.85 3.22 -4.39
N GLN A 94 -4.37 2.30 -5.23
CA GLN A 94 -5.13 1.78 -6.37
C GLN A 94 -6.38 1.00 -5.91
N LEU A 95 -6.27 0.17 -4.86
CA LEU A 95 -7.43 -0.51 -4.28
C LEU A 95 -8.45 0.49 -3.70
N ASP A 96 -7.99 1.49 -2.95
CA ASP A 96 -8.87 2.50 -2.35
C ASP A 96 -9.61 3.30 -3.42
N ARG A 97 -8.92 3.69 -4.50
CA ARG A 97 -9.53 4.37 -5.66
C ARG A 97 -10.57 3.50 -6.35
N LEU A 98 -10.27 2.22 -6.56
CA LEU A 98 -11.21 1.27 -7.15
C LEU A 98 -12.47 1.11 -6.28
N ILE A 99 -12.32 0.98 -4.96
CA ILE A 99 -13.45 0.94 -4.03
C ILE A 99 -14.28 2.23 -4.14
N ALA A 100 -13.63 3.39 -4.14
CA ALA A 100 -14.31 4.68 -4.24
C ALA A 100 -15.08 4.84 -5.56
N ASP A 101 -14.46 4.51 -6.70
CA ASP A 101 -15.09 4.57 -8.01
C ASP A 101 -16.30 3.62 -8.07
N ARG A 102 -16.15 2.39 -7.57
CA ARG A 102 -17.22 1.39 -7.61
C ARG A 102 -18.36 1.75 -6.66
N ALA A 103 -18.05 2.30 -5.49
CA ALA A 103 -19.05 2.81 -4.55
C ALA A 103 -19.83 3.98 -5.16
N ALA A 104 -19.16 4.91 -5.85
CA ALA A 104 -19.81 6.02 -6.53
C ALA A 104 -20.76 5.55 -7.65
N GLN A 105 -20.37 4.53 -8.43
CA GLN A 105 -21.21 3.96 -9.49
C GLN A 105 -22.47 3.24 -8.96
N LEU A 106 -22.34 2.54 -7.83
CA LEU A 106 -23.43 1.72 -7.29
C LEU A 106 -24.34 2.49 -6.32
N GLY A 107 -23.84 3.58 -5.72
CA GLY A 107 -24.56 4.37 -4.73
C GLY A 107 -25.00 3.51 -3.55
N GLU A 108 -26.27 3.61 -3.17
CA GLU A 108 -26.87 2.83 -2.08
C GLU A 108 -26.86 1.31 -2.31
N ARG A 109 -26.62 0.85 -3.55
CA ARG A 109 -26.48 -0.59 -3.86
C ARG A 109 -25.07 -1.12 -3.59
N PHE A 110 -24.11 -0.27 -3.25
CA PHE A 110 -22.76 -0.72 -2.93
C PHE A 110 -22.78 -1.61 -1.69
N ARG A 111 -22.12 -2.77 -1.78
CA ARG A 111 -21.90 -3.69 -0.68
C ARG A 111 -20.43 -4.11 -0.71
N LEU A 112 -19.72 -3.92 0.39
CA LEU A 112 -18.29 -4.26 0.46
C LEU A 112 -18.03 -5.74 0.20
N LYS A 113 -18.91 -6.62 0.69
CA LYS A 113 -18.82 -8.06 0.45
C LYS A 113 -18.88 -8.37 -1.05
N ASP A 114 -19.89 -7.87 -1.75
CA ASP A 114 -20.08 -8.14 -3.19
C ASP A 114 -18.92 -7.56 -4.01
N PHE A 115 -18.38 -6.40 -3.60
CA PHE A 115 -17.15 -5.85 -4.18
C PHE A 115 -15.96 -6.79 -4.02
N LEU A 116 -15.71 -7.31 -2.81
CA LEU A 116 -14.59 -8.19 -2.54
C LEU A 116 -14.73 -9.54 -3.25
N ASP A 117 -15.94 -10.10 -3.27
CA ASP A 117 -16.23 -11.34 -3.99
C ASP A 117 -15.89 -11.18 -5.49
N ASP A 118 -16.34 -10.10 -6.13
CA ASP A 118 -16.01 -9.80 -7.52
C ASP A 118 -14.51 -9.54 -7.72
N TYR A 119 -13.91 -8.70 -6.88
CA TYR A 119 -12.48 -8.34 -6.94
C TYR A 119 -11.57 -9.59 -6.92
N PHE A 120 -11.83 -10.54 -6.01
CA PHE A 120 -11.02 -11.75 -5.91
C PHE A 120 -11.22 -12.73 -7.07
N THR A 121 -12.29 -12.62 -7.86
CA THR A 121 -12.46 -13.43 -9.08
C THR A 121 -11.57 -12.98 -10.23
N ARG A 122 -11.00 -11.75 -10.19
CA ARG A 122 -10.18 -11.19 -11.28
C ARG A 122 -8.72 -11.65 -11.28
N GLY A 123 -8.31 -12.39 -10.26
CA GLY A 123 -6.95 -12.92 -10.14
C GLY A 123 -5.90 -11.83 -9.85
N VAL A 124 -4.64 -12.13 -10.15
CA VAL A 124 -3.50 -11.22 -9.90
C VAL A 124 -3.04 -10.62 -11.23
N ILE A 125 -3.74 -9.58 -11.66
CA ILE A 125 -3.43 -8.79 -12.86
C ILE A 125 -3.14 -7.32 -12.46
N PRO A 126 -2.56 -6.50 -13.35
CA PRO A 126 -2.36 -5.08 -13.10
C PRO A 126 -3.63 -4.38 -12.56
N ALA A 127 -3.49 -3.57 -11.51
CA ALA A 127 -4.62 -2.93 -10.84
C ALA A 127 -5.46 -2.04 -11.78
N SER A 128 -4.83 -1.42 -12.79
CA SER A 128 -5.52 -0.64 -13.81
C SER A 128 -6.47 -1.49 -14.68
N LEU A 129 -6.11 -2.75 -14.95
CA LEU A 129 -6.98 -3.69 -15.65
C LEU A 129 -8.15 -4.13 -14.79
N ILE A 130 -7.91 -4.44 -13.50
CA ILE A 130 -8.99 -4.77 -12.56
C ILE A 130 -9.98 -3.60 -12.47
N ARG A 131 -9.47 -2.37 -12.35
CA ARG A 131 -10.31 -1.17 -12.31
C ARG A 131 -11.14 -1.03 -13.58
N TRP A 132 -10.54 -1.19 -14.74
CA TRP A 132 -11.27 -1.17 -16.01
C TRP A 132 -12.33 -2.28 -16.09
N GLU A 133 -12.03 -3.52 -15.73
CA GLU A 133 -12.99 -4.63 -15.77
C GLU A 133 -14.18 -4.44 -14.82
N MET A 134 -13.93 -3.93 -13.61
CA MET A 134 -14.98 -3.77 -12.60
C MET A 134 -15.82 -2.50 -12.79
N THR A 135 -15.26 -1.44 -13.38
CA THR A 135 -15.90 -0.12 -13.45
C THR A 135 -16.19 0.36 -14.87
N GLY A 136 -15.54 -0.20 -15.89
CA GLY A 136 -15.54 0.30 -17.26
C GLY A 136 -14.72 1.58 -17.48
N LEU A 137 -14.11 2.16 -16.45
CA LEU A 137 -13.29 3.37 -16.55
C LEU A 137 -11.92 3.02 -17.17
N ASP A 138 -11.61 3.59 -18.32
CA ASP A 138 -10.41 3.25 -19.11
C ASP A 138 -9.32 4.34 -19.10
N ASP A 139 -9.47 5.42 -18.34
CA ASP A 139 -8.56 6.57 -18.33
C ASP A 139 -7.12 6.20 -17.94
N GLU A 140 -6.94 5.24 -17.03
CA GLU A 140 -5.61 4.69 -16.69
C GLU A 140 -5.04 3.83 -17.83
N MET A 141 -5.89 3.08 -18.53
CA MET A 141 -5.48 2.25 -19.67
C MET A 141 -5.07 3.10 -20.87
N GLN A 142 -5.75 4.22 -21.12
CA GLN A 142 -5.39 5.16 -22.18
C GLN A 142 -4.02 5.81 -21.94
N LYS A 143 -3.63 6.03 -20.68
CA LYS A 143 -2.29 6.54 -20.33
C LYS A 143 -1.18 5.53 -20.60
N LEU A 144 -1.47 4.23 -20.47
CA LEU A 144 -0.49 3.15 -20.70
C LEU A 144 -0.28 2.80 -22.18
N ARG A 145 -1.19 3.22 -23.06
CA ARG A 145 -1.11 2.97 -24.51
C ARG A 145 -0.32 4.02 -25.29
N LYS A 146 0.07 5.11 -24.63
CA LYS A 146 0.86 6.20 -25.22
C LYS A 146 2.33 6.00 -24.88
#